data_AF-A0A7S2WD26-F1
#
_entry.id   AF-A0A7S2WD26-F1
#
_cell.length_a   1.000
_cell.length_b   1.000
_cell.length_c   1.000
_cell.angle_alpha   90.00
_cell.angle_beta   90.00
_cell.angle_gamma   90.00
#
_symmetry.space_group_name_H-M   'P 1'
#
loop_
_entity.id
_entity.type
_entity.pdbx_description
1 polymer ?
#
loop_
_entity_poly.entity_id
_entity_poly.type
_entity_poly.pdbx_seq_one_letter_code
_entity_poly.pdbx_strand_id
1 'polypeptide(L)'
;VGRSVFDDVHQLNLNFHMNHKNTGALGRILDRGNRSISFVLNAMVFNVIPTALEVAVVTALVGNHFGSSHATVILSTIATYTAFTIGITTWRTQFRRDMNRLENQASSNVTDSLLNYETVKYFNNE
;
A
#
# COMPACT_ATOMS: atom_id res chain seq x y z
N VAL A 1 -6.97 16.72 8.68
CA VAL A 1 -5.91 16.33 7.71
C VAL A 1 -5.99 17.15 6.42
N GLY A 2 -7.14 17.21 5.72
CA GLY A 2 -7.25 18.01 4.48
C GLY A 2 -6.92 19.50 4.63
N ARG A 3 -7.33 20.15 5.75
CA ARG A 3 -7.04 21.56 6.05
C ARG A 3 -5.56 21.86 6.29
N SER A 4 -4.87 21.04 7.09
CA SER A 4 -3.46 21.26 7.40
C SER A 4 -2.59 21.13 6.16
N VAL A 5 -2.86 20.12 5.31
CA VAL A 5 -2.09 19.98 4.06
C VAL A 5 -2.42 21.09 3.07
N PHE A 6 -3.65 21.62 3.07
CA PHE A 6 -3.99 22.78 2.25
C PHE A 6 -3.19 24.02 2.66
N ASP A 7 -3.07 24.29 3.97
CA ASP A 7 -2.30 25.40 4.51
C ASP A 7 -0.79 25.22 4.25
N ASP A 8 -0.27 24.00 4.42
CA ASP A 8 1.13 23.69 4.13
C ASP A 8 1.45 23.88 2.64
N VAL A 9 0.56 23.44 1.76
CA VAL A 9 0.71 23.60 0.30
C VAL A 9 0.64 25.07 -0.10
N HIS A 10 -0.15 25.90 0.58
CA HIS A 10 -0.26 27.34 0.31
C HIS A 10 0.97 28.14 0.75
N GLN A 11 1.80 27.58 1.63
CA GLN A 11 3.05 28.21 2.10
C GLN A 11 4.27 27.84 1.24
N LEU A 12 4.11 27.02 0.20
CA LEU A 12 5.21 26.69 -0.71
C LEU A 12 5.57 27.87 -1.63
N ASN A 13 6.84 27.91 -2.01
CA ASN A 13 7.41 28.97 -2.84
C ASN A 13 6.68 29.13 -4.18
N LEU A 14 6.61 30.36 -4.71
CA LEU A 14 5.92 30.69 -5.96
C LEU A 14 6.40 29.84 -7.16
N ASN A 15 7.69 29.49 -7.20
CA ASN A 15 8.28 28.57 -8.19
C ASN A 15 7.66 27.16 -8.18
N PHE A 16 7.17 26.70 -7.03
CA PHE A 16 6.50 25.41 -6.89
C PHE A 16 5.10 25.44 -7.51
N HIS A 17 4.38 26.53 -7.30
CA HIS A 17 3.05 26.74 -7.87
C HIS A 17 3.06 27.04 -9.37
N MET A 18 4.12 27.67 -9.89
CA MET A 18 4.27 27.95 -11.33
C MET A 18 4.61 26.71 -12.16
N ASN A 19 5.21 25.67 -11.56
CA ASN A 19 5.37 24.37 -12.19
C ASN A 19 4.03 23.60 -12.20
N HIS A 20 3.18 23.89 -13.19
CA HIS A 20 1.84 23.30 -13.37
C HIS A 20 1.78 21.76 -13.25
N LYS A 21 2.84 21.05 -13.67
CA LYS A 21 2.95 19.58 -13.53
C LYS A 21 2.98 19.12 -12.07
N ASN A 22 3.54 19.93 -11.16
CA ASN A 22 3.72 19.57 -9.76
C ASN A 22 2.43 19.73 -8.96
N THR A 23 1.65 20.79 -9.20
CA THR A 23 0.39 21.04 -8.48
C THR A 23 -0.67 19.95 -8.74
N GLY A 24 -0.86 19.53 -10.00
CA GLY A 24 -1.79 18.45 -10.35
C GLY A 24 -1.33 17.06 -9.87
N ALA A 25 -0.02 16.80 -9.85
CA ALA A 25 0.53 15.58 -9.27
C ALA A 25 0.35 15.55 -7.74
N LEU A 26 0.55 16.69 -7.06
CA LEU A 26 0.39 16.84 -5.62
C LEU A 26 -1.06 16.55 -5.18
N GLY A 27 -2.04 17.13 -5.87
CA GLY A 27 -3.46 16.89 -5.58
C GLY A 27 -3.83 15.40 -5.70
N ARG A 28 -3.34 14.71 -6.74
CA ARG A 28 -3.55 13.26 -6.90
C ARG A 28 -2.86 12.41 -5.84
N ILE A 29 -1.72 12.86 -5.31
CA ILE A 29 -1.04 12.18 -4.19
C ILE A 29 -1.85 12.38 -2.91
N LEU A 30 -2.35 13.59 -2.68
CA LEU A 30 -3.22 13.94 -1.55
C LEU A 30 -4.52 13.13 -1.53
N ASP A 31 -5.24 13.08 -2.65
CA ASP A 31 -6.48 12.31 -2.76
C ASP A 31 -6.25 10.80 -2.58
N ARG A 32 -5.11 10.29 -3.06
CA ARG A 32 -4.72 8.90 -2.80
C ARG A 32 -4.37 8.69 -1.33
N GLY A 33 -3.59 9.60 -0.74
CA GLY A 33 -3.23 9.56 0.67
C GLY A 33 -4.47 9.56 1.58
N ASN A 34 -5.42 10.45 1.32
CA ASN A 34 -6.65 10.54 2.11
C ASN A 34 -7.51 9.27 1.99
N ARG A 35 -7.63 8.69 0.79
CA ARG A 35 -8.32 7.42 0.58
C ARG A 35 -7.61 6.26 1.27
N SER A 36 -6.28 6.19 1.19
CA SER A 36 -5.49 5.17 1.88
C SER A 36 -5.61 5.26 3.39
N ILE A 37 -5.57 6.47 3.97
CA ILE A 37 -5.78 6.69 5.41
C ILE A 37 -7.17 6.19 5.82
N SER A 38 -8.20 6.56 5.06
CA SER A 38 -9.58 6.12 5.34
C SER A 38 -9.71 4.60 5.28
N PHE A 39 -9.08 3.96 4.28
CA PHE A 39 -9.05 2.51 4.16
C PHE A 39 -8.35 1.84 5.35
N VAL A 40 -7.17 2.33 5.74
CA VAL A 40 -6.41 1.77 6.86
C VAL A 40 -7.17 1.96 8.18
N LEU A 41 -7.73 3.15 8.43
CA LEU A 41 -8.53 3.40 9.63
C LEU A 41 -9.75 2.48 9.70
N ASN A 42 -10.47 2.30 8.58
CA ASN A 42 -11.61 1.41 8.52
C ASN A 42 -11.19 -0.05 8.78
N ALA A 43 -10.12 -0.52 8.12
CA ALA A 43 -9.58 -1.84 8.35
C ALA A 43 -9.14 -2.05 9.82
N MET A 44 -8.54 -1.04 10.44
CA MET A 44 -8.14 -1.07 11.84
C MET A 44 -9.36 -1.19 12.77
N VAL A 45 -10.37 -0.33 12.59
CA VAL A 45 -11.54 -0.27 13.47
C VAL A 45 -12.44 -1.49 13.32
N PHE A 46 -12.64 -2.00 12.10
CA PHE A 46 -13.61 -3.06 11.84
C PHE A 46 -13.00 -4.47 11.75
N ASN A 47 -11.70 -4.60 11.50
CA ASN A 47 -11.06 -5.92 11.43
C ASN A 47 -10.02 -6.08 12.54
N VAL A 48 -9.03 -5.20 12.63
CA VAL A 48 -7.87 -5.40 13.52
C VAL A 48 -8.27 -5.32 15.00
N ILE A 49 -8.99 -4.28 15.40
CA ILE A 49 -9.41 -4.07 16.79
C ILE A 49 -10.36 -5.19 17.26
N PRO A 50 -11.45 -5.55 16.53
CA PRO A 50 -12.33 -6.63 16.95
C PRO A 50 -11.61 -7.98 17.03
N THR A 51 -10.74 -8.29 16.06
CA THR A 51 -9.96 -9.54 16.08
C THR A 51 -9.01 -9.58 17.27
N ALA A 52 -8.32 -8.49 17.59
CA ALA A 52 -7.43 -8.43 18.75
C ALA A 52 -8.20 -8.62 20.07
N LEU A 53 -9.36 -8.01 20.19
CA LEU A 53 -10.24 -8.18 21.36
C LEU A 53 -10.74 -9.62 21.46
N GLU A 54 -11.19 -10.22 20.36
CA GLU A 54 -11.64 -11.61 20.30
C GLU A 54 -10.54 -12.57 20.76
N VAL A 55 -9.32 -12.43 20.24
CA VAL A 55 -8.16 -13.23 20.64
C VAL A 55 -7.85 -13.08 22.14
N ALA A 56 -7.89 -11.84 22.66
CA ALA A 56 -7.64 -11.58 24.07
C ALA A 56 -8.69 -12.25 24.97
N VAL A 57 -9.97 -12.12 24.63
CA VAL A 57 -11.08 -12.73 25.37
C VAL A 57 -10.99 -14.25 25.34
N VAL A 58 -10.78 -14.85 24.17
CA VAL A 58 -10.67 -16.31 24.00
C VAL A 58 -9.48 -16.85 24.79
N THR A 59 -8.32 -16.20 24.70
CA THR A 59 -7.12 -16.62 25.41
C THR A 59 -7.30 -16.51 26.93
N ALA A 60 -7.92 -15.44 27.42
CA ALA A 60 -8.21 -15.26 28.85
C ALA A 60 -9.21 -16.30 29.37
N LEU A 61 -10.28 -16.58 28.63
CA LEU A 61 -11.26 -17.62 28.99
C LEU A 61 -10.61 -19.00 29.06
N VAL A 62 -9.86 -19.38 28.02
CA VAL A 62 -9.19 -20.69 27.96
C VAL A 62 -8.14 -20.81 29.06
N GLY A 63 -7.36 -19.75 29.31
CA GLY A 63 -6.36 -19.74 30.38
C GLY A 63 -6.95 -19.94 31.77
N ASN A 64 -8.11 -19.33 32.06
CA ASN A 64 -8.80 -19.49 33.34
C ASN A 64 -9.49 -20.86 33.49
N HIS A 65 -10.10 -21.40 32.42
CA HIS A 65 -10.87 -22.65 32.50
C HIS A 65 -10.04 -23.93 32.30
N PHE A 66 -9.08 -23.92 31.37
CA PHE A 66 -8.30 -25.10 30.96
C PHE A 66 -6.83 -25.02 31.40
N GLY A 67 -6.47 -23.96 32.14
CA GLY A 67 -5.11 -23.71 32.62
C GLY A 67 -4.20 -23.03 31.59
N SER A 68 -3.13 -22.39 32.09
CA SER A 68 -2.25 -21.52 31.30
C SER A 68 -1.53 -22.22 30.13
N SER A 69 -1.38 -23.54 30.17
CA SER A 69 -0.71 -24.30 29.09
C SER A 69 -1.44 -24.14 27.74
N HIS A 70 -2.77 -24.21 27.76
CA HIS A 70 -3.59 -24.10 26.55
C HIS A 70 -3.59 -22.68 25.96
N ALA A 71 -3.60 -21.66 26.83
CA ALA A 71 -3.49 -20.26 26.40
C ALA A 71 -2.16 -19.99 25.67
N THR A 72 -1.05 -20.55 26.14
CA THR A 72 0.26 -20.41 25.49
C THR A 72 0.29 -21.05 24.10
N VAL A 73 -0.38 -22.19 23.91
CA VAL A 73 -0.48 -22.85 22.60
C VAL A 73 -1.28 -22.00 21.61
N ILE A 74 -2.40 -21.39 22.04
CA ILE A 74 -3.19 -20.49 21.18
C ILE A 74 -2.36 -19.27 20.76
N LEU A 75 -1.73 -18.59 21.73
CA LEU A 75 -0.91 -17.42 21.44
C LEU A 75 0.28 -17.75 20.52
N SER A 76 0.95 -18.89 20.75
CA SER A 76 2.07 -19.31 19.90
C SER A 76 1.62 -19.66 18.48
N THR A 77 0.44 -20.25 18.30
CA THR A 77 -0.14 -20.54 16.98
C THR A 77 -0.42 -19.25 16.22
N ILE A 78 -1.07 -18.27 16.86
CA ILE A 78 -1.38 -16.97 16.25
C ILE A 78 -0.10 -16.20 15.91
N ALA A 79 0.87 -16.19 16.83
CA ALA A 79 2.16 -15.52 16.60
C ALA A 79 2.91 -16.14 15.42
N THR A 80 2.99 -17.48 15.37
CA THR A 80 3.65 -18.21 14.28
C THR A 80 2.95 -17.97 12.95
N TYR A 81 1.62 -18.05 12.91
CA TYR A 81 0.84 -17.76 11.71
C TYR A 81 1.07 -16.33 11.21
N THR A 82 1.07 -15.35 12.11
CA THR A 82 1.27 -13.93 11.77
C THR A 82 2.68 -13.69 11.22
N ALA A 83 3.71 -14.21 11.90
CA ALA A 83 5.09 -14.08 11.46
C ALA A 83 5.32 -14.74 10.09
N PHE A 84 4.81 -15.96 9.91
CA PHE A 84 4.87 -16.66 8.64
C PHE A 84 4.15 -15.89 7.51
N THR A 85 2.94 -15.41 7.79
CA THR A 85 2.13 -14.65 6.81
C THR A 85 2.84 -13.37 6.39
N ILE A 86 3.41 -12.61 7.33
CA ILE A 86 4.17 -11.39 7.03
C ILE A 86 5.43 -11.72 6.21
N GLY A 87 6.17 -12.77 6.58
CA GLY A 87 7.37 -13.19 5.85
C GLY A 87 7.07 -13.53 4.38
N ILE A 88 6.07 -14.40 4.16
CA ILE A 88 5.63 -14.79 2.81
C ILE A 88 5.07 -13.59 2.04
N THR A 89 4.25 -12.76 2.68
CA THR A 89 3.65 -11.57 2.05
C THR A 89 4.73 -10.60 1.60
N THR A 90 5.73 -10.34 2.43
CA THR A 90 6.82 -9.41 2.11
C THR A 90 7.67 -9.94 0.97
N TRP A 91 8.03 -11.22 1.00
CA TRP A 91 8.78 -11.88 -0.07
C TRP A 91 8.03 -11.80 -1.41
N ARG A 92 6.74 -12.18 -1.42
CA ARG A 92 5.91 -12.11 -2.64
C ARG A 92 5.71 -10.68 -3.15
N THR A 93 5.64 -9.70 -2.26
CA THR A 93 5.43 -8.30 -2.62
C THR A 93 6.59 -7.75 -3.46
N GLN A 94 7.82 -8.21 -3.22
CA GLN A 94 8.98 -7.81 -4.04
C GLN A 94 8.80 -8.23 -5.51
N PHE A 95 8.46 -9.50 -5.76
CA PHE A 95 8.23 -9.98 -7.13
C PHE A 95 7.09 -9.24 -7.84
N ARG A 96 6.00 -8.95 -7.12
CA ARG A 96 4.90 -8.15 -7.69
C ARG A 96 5.35 -6.74 -8.06
N ARG A 97 6.22 -6.12 -7.26
CA ARG A 97 6.77 -4.79 -7.56
C ARG A 97 7.63 -4.82 -8.81
N ASP A 98 8.49 -5.82 -8.94
CA ASP A 98 9.35 -5.97 -10.13
C ASP A 98 8.55 -6.25 -11.39
N MET A 99 7.55 -7.14 -11.30
CA MET A 99 6.62 -7.41 -12.40
C MET A 99 5.91 -6.13 -12.86
N ASN A 100 5.34 -5.36 -11.94
CA ASN A 100 4.65 -4.11 -12.27
C ASN A 100 5.61 -3.07 -12.88
N ARG A 101 6.88 -3.06 -12.48
CA ARG A 101 7.90 -2.16 -13.06
C ARG A 101 8.18 -2.52 -14.51
N LEU A 102 8.39 -3.81 -14.79
CA LEU A 102 8.63 -4.31 -16.15
C LEU A 102 7.42 -4.11 -17.06
N GLU A 103 6.22 -4.35 -16.54
CA GLU A 103 4.96 -4.12 -17.26
C GLU A 103 4.80 -2.64 -17.65
N ASN A 104 5.08 -1.71 -16.74
CA ASN A 104 5.06 -0.28 -17.04
C ASN A 104 6.10 0.11 -18.10
N GLN A 105 7.30 -0.48 -18.09
CA GLN A 105 8.33 -0.23 -19.10
C GLN A 105 7.89 -0.75 -20.47
N ALA A 106 7.35 -1.97 -20.55
CA ALA A 106 6.82 -2.53 -21.79
C ALA A 106 5.69 -1.65 -22.36
N SER A 107 4.76 -1.22 -21.50
CA SER A 107 3.67 -0.32 -21.91
C SER A 107 4.17 1.04 -22.42
N SER A 108 5.20 1.60 -21.78
CA SER A 108 5.87 2.81 -22.24
C SER A 108 6.52 2.61 -23.61
N ASN A 109 7.24 1.50 -23.81
CA ASN A 109 7.90 1.19 -25.07
C ASN A 109 6.89 0.99 -26.21
N VAL A 110 5.78 0.29 -25.97
CA VAL A 110 4.69 0.13 -26.95
C VAL A 110 4.10 1.49 -27.34
N THR A 111 3.86 2.36 -26.36
CA THR A 111 3.33 3.71 -26.61
C THR A 111 4.30 4.53 -27.46
N ASP A 112 5.60 4.45 -27.18
CA ASP A 112 6.65 5.12 -27.95
C ASP A 112 6.73 4.59 -29.39
N SER A 113 6.69 3.27 -29.59
CA SER A 113 6.66 2.66 -30.93
C SER A 113 5.44 3.06 -31.76
N LEU A 114 4.27 3.24 -31.12
CA LEU A 114 3.06 3.72 -31.80
C LEU A 114 3.15 5.21 -32.15
N LEU A 115 3.72 6.04 -31.27
CA LEU A 115 3.92 7.47 -31.53
C LEU A 115 4.99 7.71 -32.61
N ASN A 116 6.05 6.90 -32.61
CA ASN A 116 7.16 6.97 -33.57
C ASN A 116 7.02 5.97 -34.73
N TYR A 117 5.79 5.54 -35.03
CA TYR A 117 5.51 4.55 -36.07
C TYR A 117 6.08 4.96 -37.44
N GLU A 118 6.01 6.25 -37.79
CA GLU A 118 6.59 6.77 -39.04
C GLU A 118 8.12 6.62 -39.06
N THR A 119 8.82 6.94 -37.96
CA THR A 119 10.27 6.83 -37.85
C THR A 119 10.76 5.37 -37.96
N VAL A 120 10.06 4.41 -37.35
CA VAL A 120 10.41 2.97 -37.44
C VAL A 120 10.29 2.46 -38.88
N LYS A 121 9.24 2.88 -39.59
CA LYS A 121 8.97 2.49 -40.98
C LYS A 121 9.92 3.15 -41.98
N TYR A 122 10.37 4.37 -41.70
CA TYR A 122 11.31 5.11 -42.56
C TYR A 122 12.76 4.59 -42.48
N PHE A 123 13.16 3.96 -41.36
CA PHE A 123 14.54 3.47 -41.15
C PHE A 123 14.73 1.96 -41.26
N ASN A 124 13.69 1.19 -41.63
CA ASN A 124 13.77 -0.27 -41.85
C ASN A 124 14.41 -1.02 -40.66
N ASN A 125 14.03 -0.60 -39.43
CA ASN A 125 14.57 -1.11 -38.17
C ASN A 125 13.54 -2.04 -37.49
N GLU A 126 12.92 -2.91 -38.28
CA GLU A 126 12.08 -4.01 -37.80
C GLU A 126 12.86 -5.00 -36.92
#